data_AF-M1PB42-F1
#
_entry.id   AF-M1PB42-F1
#
_cell.length_a   1.000
_cell.length_b   1.000
_cell.length_c   1.000
_cell.angle_alpha   90.00
_cell.angle_beta   90.00
_cell.angle_gamma   90.00
#
_symmetry.space_group_name_H-M   'P 1'
#
loop_
_entity.id
_entity.type
_entity.pdbx_description
1 polymer ?
#
loop_
_entity_poly.entity_id
_entity_poly.type
_entity_poly.pdbx_seq_one_letter_code
_entity_poly.pdbx_strand_id
1 'polypeptide(L)'
;MKSQDIAVVGILLAVGAIVRYLSLVIPGPIVSNLVIAFYCLAIILVIPAFTEVIGIGIVAGIVCALLSHSIFPPANLISEPIGAVTCLAIYKTLMGRLSVAPAISTLLGTLASGISFVAIAMFMVAPAILTKYDTMGAFVIAIVPIVGLTAIANAIIVQILYVPASKVLSRGKA
;
A
#
# COMPACT_ATOMS: atom_id res chain seq x y z
N MET A 1 -3.33 9.38 -18.46
CA MET A 1 -4.39 8.41 -18.09
C MET A 1 -5.67 8.77 -18.79
N LYS A 2 -6.46 7.77 -19.24
CA LYS A 2 -7.83 8.02 -19.73
C LYS A 2 -8.77 8.27 -18.56
N SER A 3 -9.91 8.92 -18.79
CA SER A 3 -10.88 9.21 -17.72
C SER A 3 -11.35 7.97 -16.96
N GLN A 4 -11.48 6.83 -17.65
CA GLN A 4 -11.80 5.54 -17.06
C GLN A 4 -10.71 5.05 -16.09
N ASP A 5 -9.44 5.23 -16.41
CA ASP A 5 -8.32 4.80 -15.58
C ASP A 5 -8.28 5.58 -14.26
N ILE A 6 -8.54 6.90 -14.34
CA ILE A 6 -8.63 7.79 -13.17
C ILE A 6 -9.80 7.36 -12.29
N ALA A 7 -10.95 7.02 -12.89
CA ALA A 7 -12.11 6.53 -12.15
C ALA A 7 -11.82 5.20 -11.43
N VAL A 8 -11.17 4.25 -12.10
CA VAL A 8 -10.78 2.95 -11.50
C VAL A 8 -9.85 3.16 -10.30
N VAL A 9 -8.83 4.01 -10.45
CA VAL A 9 -7.91 4.35 -9.36
C VAL A 9 -8.66 5.00 -8.20
N GLY A 10 -9.54 5.96 -8.48
CA GLY A 10 -10.32 6.66 -7.45
C GLY A 10 -11.24 5.72 -6.67
N ILE A 11 -11.96 4.83 -7.38
CA ILE A 11 -12.86 3.85 -6.75
C ILE A 11 -12.06 2.88 -5.87
N LEU A 12 -10.96 2.33 -6.37
CA LEU A 12 -10.14 1.39 -5.59
C LEU A 12 -9.51 2.06 -4.37
N LEU A 13 -9.03 3.30 -4.48
CA LEU A 13 -8.55 4.06 -3.33
C LEU A 13 -9.65 4.33 -2.31
N ALA A 14 -10.87 4.67 -2.75
CA ALA A 14 -12.00 4.86 -1.85
C ALA A 14 -12.37 3.57 -1.11
N VAL A 15 -12.39 2.43 -1.82
CA VAL A 15 -12.59 1.11 -1.20
C VAL A 15 -11.48 0.82 -0.19
N GLY A 16 -10.21 1.08 -0.54
CA GLY A 16 -9.08 0.92 0.38
C GLY A 16 -9.22 1.78 1.64
N ALA A 17 -9.69 3.01 1.51
CA ALA A 17 -9.96 3.91 2.63
C ALA A 17 -11.04 3.34 3.57
N ILE A 18 -12.15 2.86 3.00
CA ILE A 18 -13.25 2.25 3.76
C ILE A 18 -12.79 0.99 4.48
N VAL A 19 -12.11 0.09 3.77
CA VAL A 19 -11.59 -1.16 4.36
C VAL A 19 -10.62 -0.85 5.50
N ARG A 20 -9.71 0.10 5.30
CA ARG A 20 -8.81 0.55 6.36
C ARG A 20 -9.55 1.11 7.56
N TYR A 21 -10.55 1.98 7.34
CA TYR A 21 -11.37 2.51 8.42
C TYR A 21 -12.04 1.39 9.23
N LEU A 22 -12.64 0.40 8.56
CA LEU A 22 -13.24 -0.76 9.21
C LEU A 22 -12.21 -1.60 9.99
N SER A 23 -11.00 -1.77 9.47
CA SER A 23 -9.91 -2.45 10.17
C SER A 23 -9.41 -1.71 11.41
N LEU A 24 -9.60 -0.39 11.49
CA LEU A 24 -9.29 0.38 12.70
C LEU A 24 -10.41 0.28 13.74
N VAL A 25 -11.67 0.17 13.30
CA VAL A 25 -12.86 0.06 14.17
C VAL A 25 -13.01 -1.34 14.77
N ILE A 26 -12.66 -2.39 14.03
CA ILE A 26 -12.64 -3.77 14.51
C ILE A 26 -11.22 -4.10 14.95
N PRO A 27 -10.90 -4.08 16.27
CA PRO A 27 -9.54 -4.35 16.75
C PRO A 27 -9.18 -5.81 16.48
N GLY A 28 -8.58 -6.06 15.31
CA GLY A 28 -7.88 -7.29 15.00
C GLY A 28 -6.40 -7.19 15.41
N PRO A 29 -5.68 -8.33 15.54
CA PRO A 29 -4.25 -8.35 15.84
C PRO A 29 -3.37 -7.61 14.81
N ILE A 30 -3.93 -7.25 13.66
CA ILE A 30 -3.21 -6.64 12.54
C ILE A 30 -3.89 -5.32 12.19
N VAL A 31 -3.36 -4.22 12.72
CA VAL A 31 -3.69 -2.86 12.27
C VAL A 31 -3.00 -2.64 10.91
N SER A 32 -3.39 -3.43 9.92
CA SER A 32 -2.74 -3.51 8.61
C SER A 32 -3.15 -2.35 7.72
N ASN A 33 -2.18 -1.83 6.98
CA ASN A 33 -2.43 -0.83 5.97
C ASN A 33 -2.94 -1.49 4.68
N LEU A 34 -4.25 -1.76 4.64
CA LEU A 34 -4.91 -2.40 3.51
C LEU A 34 -5.13 -1.47 2.31
N VAL A 35 -4.98 -0.14 2.47
CA VAL A 35 -5.00 0.82 1.35
C VAL A 35 -3.95 0.44 0.30
N ILE A 36 -2.82 -0.11 0.75
CA ILE A 36 -1.73 -0.58 -0.10
C ILE A 36 -2.18 -1.65 -1.09
N ALA A 37 -2.99 -2.61 -0.65
CA ALA A 37 -3.51 -3.64 -1.54
C ALA A 37 -4.32 -3.01 -2.69
N PHE A 38 -5.19 -2.06 -2.37
CA PHE A 38 -6.08 -1.47 -3.37
C PHE A 38 -5.39 -0.49 -4.31
N TYR A 39 -4.42 0.31 -3.86
CA TYR A 39 -3.64 1.12 -4.79
C TYR A 39 -2.71 0.26 -5.65
N CYS A 40 -2.11 -0.81 -5.11
CA CYS A 40 -1.29 -1.73 -5.89
C CYS A 40 -2.13 -2.39 -6.97
N LEU A 41 -3.34 -2.87 -6.62
CA LEU A 41 -4.30 -3.42 -7.57
C LEU A 41 -4.66 -2.40 -8.66
N ALA A 42 -4.91 -1.14 -8.30
CA ALA A 42 -5.21 -0.09 -9.26
C ALA A 42 -4.05 0.14 -10.25
N ILE A 43 -2.82 0.22 -9.74
CA ILE A 43 -1.60 0.36 -10.54
C ILE A 43 -1.43 -0.83 -11.48
N ILE A 44 -1.67 -2.04 -10.99
CA ILE A 44 -1.54 -3.29 -11.76
C ILE A 44 -2.58 -3.35 -12.89
N LEU A 45 -3.81 -2.89 -12.65
CA LEU A 45 -4.90 -2.92 -13.63
C LEU A 45 -4.77 -1.82 -14.71
N VAL A 46 -4.31 -0.64 -14.31
CA VAL A 46 -4.22 0.54 -15.19
C VAL A 46 -2.86 0.65 -15.89
N ILE A 47 -1.79 0.19 -15.24
CA ILE A 47 -0.40 0.35 -15.68
C ILE A 47 -0.06 1.83 -15.99
N PRO A 48 -0.21 2.73 -15.02
CA PRO A 48 0.05 4.16 -15.20
C PRO A 48 1.53 4.48 -15.51
N ALA A 49 1.78 5.71 -15.95
CA ALA A 49 3.12 6.28 -16.07
C ALA A 49 3.75 6.54 -14.68
N PHE A 50 5.06 6.72 -14.63
CA PHE A 50 5.78 6.95 -13.36
C PHE A 50 5.30 8.22 -12.63
N THR A 51 5.04 9.30 -13.35
CA THR A 51 4.53 10.55 -12.78
C THR A 51 3.14 10.38 -12.17
N GLU A 52 2.29 9.59 -12.83
CA GLU A 52 0.93 9.29 -12.39
C GLU A 52 0.94 8.41 -11.13
N VAL A 53 1.81 7.40 -11.07
CA VAL A 53 1.98 6.55 -9.87
C VAL A 53 2.38 7.35 -8.64
N ILE A 54 3.27 8.33 -8.79
CA ILE A 54 3.64 9.20 -7.67
C ILE A 54 2.40 9.93 -7.15
N GLY A 55 1.56 10.45 -8.05
CA GLY A 55 0.28 11.06 -7.66
C GLY A 55 -0.65 10.10 -6.91
N ILE A 56 -0.81 8.87 -7.40
CA ILE A 56 -1.59 7.82 -6.72
C ILE A 56 -1.03 7.54 -5.32
N GLY A 57 0.29 7.41 -5.20
CA GLY A 57 0.97 7.19 -3.93
C GLY A 57 0.80 8.34 -2.95
N ILE A 58 0.84 9.60 -3.42
CA ILE A 58 0.61 10.77 -2.56
C ILE A 58 -0.83 10.76 -2.04
N VAL A 59 -1.83 10.55 -2.91
CA VAL A 59 -3.23 10.48 -2.50
C VAL A 59 -3.45 9.34 -1.51
N ALA A 60 -2.88 8.16 -1.78
CA ALA A 60 -2.87 7.05 -0.83
C ALA A 60 -2.23 7.45 0.49
N GLY A 61 -1.09 8.14 0.46
CA GLY A 61 -0.40 8.67 1.64
C GLY A 61 -1.25 9.62 2.47
N ILE A 62 -2.01 10.51 1.83
CA ILE A 62 -2.97 11.42 2.52
C ILE A 62 -4.08 10.61 3.18
N VAL A 63 -4.71 9.67 2.45
CA VAL A 63 -5.75 8.78 2.99
C VAL A 63 -5.20 8.00 4.19
N CYS A 64 -3.99 7.45 4.05
CA CYS A 64 -3.29 6.72 5.09
C CYS A 64 -2.93 7.59 6.28
N ALA A 65 -2.61 8.87 6.09
CA ALA A 65 -2.31 9.80 7.19
C ALA A 65 -3.58 10.20 7.95
N LEU A 66 -4.69 10.43 7.25
CA LEU A 66 -5.98 10.79 7.85
C LEU A 66 -6.60 9.62 8.61
N LEU A 67 -6.44 8.40 8.11
CA LEU A 67 -7.00 7.18 8.70
C LEU A 67 -5.93 6.39 9.44
N SER A 68 -5.25 6.95 10.44
CA SER A 68 -4.19 6.21 11.18
C SER A 68 -4.23 6.42 12.69
N HIS A 69 -3.93 5.34 13.42
CA HIS A 69 -3.55 5.37 14.83
C HIS A 69 -2.02 5.28 15.04
N SER A 70 -1.23 5.46 13.97
CA SER A 70 0.23 5.40 14.07
C SER A 70 0.82 6.60 14.82
N ILE A 71 2.03 6.43 15.35
CA ILE A 71 2.77 7.47 16.10
C ILE A 71 3.13 8.66 15.20
N PHE A 72 3.35 8.42 13.92
CA PHE A 72 3.64 9.47 12.95
C PHE A 72 2.90 9.24 11.62
N PRO A 73 1.59 9.58 11.58
CA PRO A 73 0.78 9.43 10.37
C PRO A 73 1.36 10.13 9.12
N PRO A 74 2.04 11.29 9.21
CA PRO A 74 2.64 11.97 8.05
C PRO A 74 3.73 11.16 7.32
N ALA A 75 4.37 10.18 7.95
CA ALA A 75 5.34 9.33 7.25
C ALA A 75 4.73 8.58 6.05
N ASN A 76 3.42 8.31 6.07
CA ASN A 76 2.71 7.70 4.95
C ASN A 76 2.74 8.56 3.68
N LEU A 77 2.90 9.88 3.81
CA LEU A 77 2.95 10.78 2.65
C LEU A 77 4.20 10.56 1.78
N ILE A 78 5.25 9.99 2.37
CA ILE A 78 6.51 9.66 1.68
C ILE A 78 6.60 8.15 1.44
N SER A 79 6.17 7.33 2.39
CA SER A 79 6.30 5.88 2.27
C SER A 79 5.40 5.28 1.19
N GLU A 80 4.18 5.80 1.00
CA GLU A 80 3.25 5.27 0.01
C GLU A 80 3.63 5.56 -1.44
N PRO A 81 4.14 6.76 -1.81
CA PRO A 81 4.77 6.96 -3.10
C PRO A 81 5.89 5.96 -3.39
N ILE A 82 6.75 5.65 -2.40
CA ILE A 82 7.82 4.66 -2.55
C ILE A 82 7.22 3.29 -2.85
N GLY A 83 6.25 2.84 -2.05
CA GLY A 83 5.56 1.56 -2.26
C GLY A 83 4.85 1.46 -3.62
N ALA A 84 4.17 2.53 -4.03
CA ALA A 84 3.47 2.61 -5.32
C ALA A 84 4.44 2.51 -6.50
N VAL A 85 5.56 3.24 -6.45
CA VAL A 85 6.60 3.18 -7.49
C VAL A 85 7.25 1.81 -7.54
N THR A 86 7.58 1.23 -6.38
CA THR A 86 8.12 -0.14 -6.30
C THR A 86 7.15 -1.15 -6.90
N CYS A 87 5.85 -1.06 -6.57
CA CYS A 87 4.83 -1.94 -7.15
C CYS A 87 4.79 -1.85 -8.68
N LEU A 88 4.79 -0.64 -9.24
CA LEU A 88 4.79 -0.46 -10.70
C LEU A 88 6.05 -1.06 -11.34
N ALA A 89 7.23 -0.78 -10.77
CA ALA A 89 8.51 -1.22 -11.31
C ALA A 89 8.62 -2.75 -11.35
N ILE A 90 8.25 -3.42 -10.25
CA ILE A 90 8.23 -4.88 -10.14
C ILE A 90 7.16 -5.48 -11.06
N TYR A 91 5.98 -4.87 -11.13
CA TYR A 91 4.93 -5.38 -11.99
C TYR A 91 5.34 -5.32 -13.47
N LYS A 92 5.93 -4.20 -13.93
CA LYS A 92 6.40 -4.07 -15.31
C LYS A 92 7.48 -5.08 -15.69
N THR A 93 8.28 -5.54 -14.73
CA THR A 93 9.33 -6.53 -14.97
C THR A 93 8.82 -7.98 -14.96
N LEU A 94 7.75 -8.26 -14.21
CA LEU A 94 7.19 -9.61 -14.04
C LEU A 94 5.95 -9.89 -14.89
N MET A 95 5.26 -8.84 -15.35
CA MET A 95 4.06 -8.95 -16.18
C MET A 95 4.35 -9.74 -17.45
N GLY A 96 3.49 -10.73 -17.75
CA GLY A 96 3.66 -11.64 -18.89
C GLY A 96 4.68 -12.75 -18.67
N ARG A 97 5.42 -12.76 -17.56
CA ARG A 97 6.40 -13.82 -17.20
C ARG A 97 5.89 -14.75 -16.12
N LEU A 98 5.23 -14.20 -15.09
CA LEU A 98 4.71 -14.96 -13.95
C LEU A 98 3.21 -14.66 -13.73
N SER A 99 2.43 -15.71 -13.47
CA SER A 99 1.01 -15.57 -13.09
C SER A 99 0.79 -14.93 -11.72
N VAL A 100 1.83 -14.98 -10.87
CA VAL A 100 1.88 -14.38 -9.52
C VAL A 100 2.51 -12.98 -9.52
N ALA A 101 2.73 -12.37 -10.69
CA ALA A 101 3.26 -11.01 -10.80
C ALA A 101 2.48 -9.98 -9.94
N PRO A 102 1.13 -9.99 -9.87
CA PRO A 102 0.39 -9.08 -9.00
C PRO A 102 0.73 -9.25 -7.52
N ALA A 103 0.80 -10.50 -7.04
CA ALA A 103 1.17 -10.82 -5.66
C ALA A 103 2.58 -10.31 -5.30
N ILE A 104 3.59 -10.65 -6.13
CA ILE A 104 4.98 -10.28 -5.85
C ILE A 104 5.17 -8.76 -5.88
N SER A 105 4.54 -8.08 -6.83
CA SER A 105 4.61 -6.62 -6.94
C SER A 105 4.02 -5.93 -5.73
N THR A 106 2.87 -6.42 -5.26
CA THR A 106 2.20 -5.91 -4.06
C THR A 106 3.00 -6.21 -2.79
N LEU A 107 3.58 -7.41 -2.68
CA LEU A 107 4.40 -7.81 -1.54
C LEU A 107 5.62 -6.89 -1.41
N LEU A 108 6.38 -6.73 -2.49
CA LEU A 108 7.58 -5.88 -2.51
C LEU A 108 7.22 -4.39 -2.38
N GLY A 109 6.11 -3.94 -2.97
CA GLY A 109 5.60 -2.59 -2.77
C GLY A 109 5.20 -2.32 -1.31
N THR A 110 4.54 -3.27 -0.66
CA THR A 110 4.16 -3.14 0.76
C THR A 110 5.38 -3.15 1.68
N LEU A 111 6.36 -4.02 1.42
CA LEU A 111 7.62 -4.04 2.17
C LEU A 111 8.40 -2.74 2.00
N ALA A 112 8.50 -2.22 0.77
CA ALA A 112 9.16 -0.95 0.50
C ALA A 112 8.47 0.22 1.22
N SER A 113 7.14 0.29 1.20
CA SER A 113 6.37 1.29 1.96
C SER A 113 6.59 1.12 3.47
N GLY A 114 6.44 -0.09 4.02
CA GLY A 114 6.57 -0.32 5.45
C GLY A 114 7.97 -0.08 6.01
N ILE A 115 9.02 -0.49 5.30
CA ILE A 115 10.42 -0.22 5.69
C ILE A 115 10.71 1.28 5.62
N SER A 116 10.25 1.95 4.56
CA SER A 116 10.39 3.41 4.44
C SER A 116 9.66 4.13 5.57
N PHE A 117 8.46 3.67 5.94
CA PHE A 117 7.70 4.21 7.06
C PHE A 117 8.48 4.10 8.37
N VAL A 118 9.03 2.91 8.68
CA VAL A 118 9.84 2.69 9.90
C VAL A 118 11.06 3.59 9.92
N ALA A 119 11.80 3.68 8.81
CA ALA A 119 12.97 4.54 8.72
C ALA A 119 12.62 6.01 8.96
N ILE A 120 11.59 6.54 8.29
CA ILE A 120 11.17 7.93 8.43
C ILE A 120 10.68 8.21 9.85
N ALA A 121 9.90 7.31 10.45
CA ALA A 121 9.42 7.46 11.83
C ALA A 121 10.59 7.53 12.83
N MET A 122 11.61 6.69 12.65
CA MET A 122 12.81 6.71 13.49
C MET A 122 13.61 8.01 13.37
N PHE A 123 13.74 8.57 12.16
CA PHE A 123 14.46 9.84 11.97
C PHE A 123 13.68 11.06 12.45
N MET A 124 12.38 11.13 12.14
CA MET A 124 11.58 12.33 12.36
C MET A 124 11.01 12.43 13.78
N VAL A 125 10.80 11.30 14.46
CA VAL A 125 10.09 11.27 15.75
C VAL A 125 10.76 10.38 16.78
N ALA A 126 12.09 10.24 16.69
CA ALA A 126 12.89 9.46 17.64
C ALA A 126 12.53 9.75 19.12
N PRO A 127 12.38 11.02 19.56
CA PRO A 127 12.07 11.31 20.96
C PRO A 127 10.70 10.77 21.40
N ALA A 128 9.67 10.84 20.53
CA ALA A 128 8.34 10.33 20.86
C ALA A 128 8.23 8.80 20.77
N ILE A 129 9.14 8.15 20.04
CA ILE A 129 9.24 6.69 20.06
C ILE A 129 9.84 6.25 21.40
N LEU A 130 10.87 6.93 21.91
CA LEU A 130 11.51 6.59 23.20
C LEU A 130 10.63 6.85 24.43
N THR A 131 9.56 7.64 24.30
CA THR A 131 8.57 7.80 25.38
C THR A 131 7.55 6.66 25.41
N LYS A 132 7.39 5.91 24.32
CA LYS A 132 6.42 4.81 24.18
C LYS A 132 7.07 3.42 24.14
N TYR A 133 8.34 3.35 23.75
CA TYR A 133 9.14 2.14 23.67
C TYR A 133 10.48 2.35 24.37
N ASP A 134 10.93 1.38 25.17
CA ASP A 134 12.19 1.47 25.93
C ASP A 134 13.42 1.72 25.05
N THR A 135 13.40 1.21 23.81
CA THR A 135 14.48 1.41 22.85
C THR A 135 13.97 1.57 21.42
N MET A 136 14.79 2.17 20.56
CA MET A 136 14.59 2.16 19.10
C MET A 136 14.47 0.73 18.55
N GLY A 137 15.25 -0.21 19.10
CA GLY A 137 15.19 -1.62 18.71
C GLY A 137 13.84 -2.26 19.03
N ALA A 138 13.25 -1.94 20.19
CA ALA A 138 11.93 -2.45 20.58
C ALA A 138 10.82 -1.97 19.62
N PHE A 139 10.90 -0.72 19.15
CA PHE A 139 9.99 -0.20 18.12
C PHE A 139 10.13 -1.00 16.80
N VAL A 140 11.35 -1.22 16.32
CA VAL A 140 11.59 -2.00 15.09
C VAL A 140 11.09 -3.43 15.23
N ILE A 141 11.39 -4.10 16.34
CA ILE A 141 10.95 -5.47 16.63
C ILE A 141 9.42 -5.57 16.69
N ALA A 142 8.73 -4.53 17.17
CA ALA A 142 7.27 -4.51 17.20
C ALA A 142 6.65 -4.26 15.80
N ILE A 143 7.22 -3.35 15.00
CA ILE A 143 6.61 -2.92 13.74
C ILE A 143 6.98 -3.81 12.56
N VAL A 144 8.21 -4.33 12.47
CA VAL A 144 8.67 -5.13 11.32
C VAL A 144 7.80 -6.38 11.09
N PRO A 145 7.41 -7.16 12.11
CA PRO A 145 6.49 -8.29 11.93
C PRO A 145 5.12 -7.84 11.40
N ILE A 146 4.61 -6.69 11.86
CA ILE A 146 3.33 -6.14 11.37
C ILE A 146 3.44 -5.77 9.89
N VAL A 147 4.55 -5.16 9.47
CA VAL A 147 4.83 -4.85 8.06
C VAL A 147 4.88 -6.13 7.23
N GLY A 148 5.58 -7.17 7.70
CA GLY A 148 5.68 -8.46 7.02
C GLY A 148 4.32 -9.15 6.85
N LEU A 149 3.53 -9.24 7.93
CA LEU A 149 2.19 -9.83 7.89
C LEU A 149 1.25 -9.03 6.98
N THR A 150 1.33 -7.70 7.03
CA THR A 150 0.56 -6.81 6.14
C THR A 150 0.94 -7.02 4.69
N ALA A 151 2.23 -7.18 4.37
CA ALA A 151 2.70 -7.46 3.01
C ALA A 151 2.16 -8.79 2.47
N ILE A 152 2.14 -9.82 3.29
CA ILE A 152 1.56 -11.12 2.93
C ILE A 152 0.06 -11.00 2.69
N ALA A 153 -0.67 -10.36 3.62
CA ALA A 153 -2.12 -10.17 3.49
C ALA A 153 -2.46 -9.37 2.22
N ASN A 154 -1.77 -8.26 1.96
CA ASN A 154 -1.98 -7.44 0.77
C ASN A 154 -1.69 -8.22 -0.51
N ALA A 155 -0.61 -8.99 -0.55
CA ALA A 155 -0.27 -9.81 -1.71
C ALA A 155 -1.34 -10.85 -2.02
N ILE A 156 -1.89 -11.51 -1.00
CA ILE A 156 -2.99 -12.48 -1.14
C ILE A 156 -4.25 -11.79 -1.65
N ILE A 157 -4.64 -10.67 -1.03
CA ILE A 157 -5.82 -9.89 -1.41
C ILE A 157 -5.72 -9.46 -2.88
N VAL A 158 -4.59 -8.88 -3.29
CA VAL A 158 -4.40 -8.44 -4.68
C VAL A 158 -4.42 -9.62 -5.65
N GLN A 159 -3.79 -10.74 -5.32
CA GLN A 159 -3.81 -11.91 -6.21
C GLN A 159 -5.23 -12.44 -6.44
N ILE A 160 -6.04 -12.49 -5.38
CA ILE A 160 -7.44 -12.92 -5.45
C ILE A 160 -8.27 -11.92 -6.26
N LEU A 161 -8.12 -10.62 -6.00
CA LEU A 161 -8.91 -9.57 -6.64
C LEU A 161 -8.49 -9.27 -8.09
N TYR A 162 -7.24 -9.53 -8.45
CA TYR A 162 -6.73 -9.27 -9.80
C TYR A 162 -7.48 -10.05 -10.87
N VAL A 163 -7.78 -11.32 -10.62
CA VAL A 163 -8.46 -12.20 -11.60
C VAL A 163 -9.87 -11.68 -11.97
N PRO A 164 -10.79 -11.42 -11.03
CA PRO A 164 -12.10 -10.87 -11.36
C PRO A 164 -12.02 -9.43 -11.89
N ALA A 165 -11.17 -8.58 -11.29
CA ALA A 165 -11.09 -7.17 -11.68
C ALA A 165 -10.55 -6.98 -13.11
N SER A 166 -9.52 -7.74 -13.50
CA SER A 166 -8.96 -7.70 -14.86
C SER A 166 -9.98 -8.15 -15.92
N LYS A 167 -10.80 -9.17 -15.61
CA LYS A 167 -11.88 -9.64 -16.50
C LYS A 167 -12.98 -8.60 -16.68
N VAL A 168 -13.37 -7.91 -15.61
CA VAL A 168 -14.40 -6.86 -15.71
C VAL A 168 -13.87 -5.67 -16.51
N LEU A 169 -12.63 -5.26 -16.27
CA LEU A 169 -12.03 -4.13 -16.95
C LEU A 169 -11.79 -4.40 -18.44
N SER A 170 -11.46 -5.64 -18.82
CA SER A 170 -11.31 -6.00 -20.25
C SER A 170 -12.64 -6.03 -21.00
N ARG A 171 -13.74 -6.41 -20.35
CA ARG A 171 -15.10 -6.34 -20.94
C ARG A 171 -15.55 -4.92 -21.24
N GLY A 172 -15.15 -3.93 -20.43
CA GLY A 172 -15.46 -2.52 -20.69
C GLY A 172 -14.61 -1.86 -21.79
N LYS A 173 -13.66 -2.60 -22.39
CA LYS A 173 -12.83 -2.14 -23.51
C LYS A 173 -13.25 -2.74 -24.87
N ALA A 174 -14.20 -3.69 -24.86
CA ALA A 174 -14.80 -4.30 -26.04
C ALA A 174 -16.04 -3.51 -26.47
#